data_AF-A0A0Q9WK33-F1
#
_entry.id   AF-A0A0Q9WK33-F1
#
_cell.length_a   1.000
_cell.length_b   1.000
_cell.length_c   1.000
_cell.angle_alpha   90.00
_cell.angle_beta   90.00
_cell.angle_gamma   90.00
#
_symmetry.space_group_name_H-M   'P 1'
#
loop_
_entity.id
_entity.type
_entity.pdbx_description
1 polymer ?
#
loop_
_entity_poly.entity_id
_entity_poly.type
_entity_poly.pdbx_seq_one_letter_code
_entity_poly.pdbx_strand_id
1 'polypeptide(L)'
;MFRLKVPFDTQVWETSEKMESKGDQSDTKLLLVTANVGSLFEDPQRLLTIWLEEFISNATRVNPKFLALHLQEVGGKTYENSMGNVQEFIRCLCEEMAKTDFVHVHIYMDEDFKSAEHFTALGNIYFGHKDICLLRIWNFLTHDWDEKLDKGNRIYSGNIENVPTKEKAKFPQHFFPECKWSRKGFMRTRWEINGTAVDLVNIHLFHDASNLDACKDFPSVYCKTRRRALVHTIERFHLDEKNGSVPFFIFGDFNFRCDTAGVVKELTANLTAHRVQSVKNENTKINYRNSDGNNILTVGKKEFCHADHQLKFKEFWLKDYDKELEPLRDILVEYPISFIPSYPFEEDPEMPTDYMSTRCPSWCDRILMAPQIKDIIKSDEWKYDMIGQTVCMGDHKPIYLTVHLKPNKESANKTRLVETLYSLKTLMNETLVNESLWMTQSNVADGSIPGKPISNSHYVIVKAISSNLNVPNEDTCVGKLETDGGVLLKETTV
;
A
#
# COMPACT_ATOMS: atom_id res chain seq x y z
N MET A 1 -16.62 26.35 -3.07
CA MET A 1 -16.19 26.80 -4.41
C MET A 1 -15.43 28.11 -4.23
N PHE A 2 -14.13 28.05 -3.95
CA PHE A 2 -13.26 29.22 -3.87
C PHE A 2 -12.12 29.01 -4.87
N ARG A 3 -12.17 29.73 -6.01
CA ARG A 3 -11.06 29.83 -6.95
C ARG A 3 -10.06 30.83 -6.38
N LEU A 4 -8.92 30.37 -5.90
CA LEU A 4 -7.76 31.23 -5.69
C LEU A 4 -7.23 31.62 -7.07
N LYS A 5 -7.48 32.87 -7.47
CA LYS A 5 -6.82 33.52 -8.62
C LYS A 5 -5.51 34.13 -8.11
N VAL A 6 -4.39 33.59 -8.54
CA VAL A 6 -3.09 34.26 -8.49
C VAL A 6 -2.86 34.88 -9.87
N PRO A 7 -2.51 36.18 -9.99
CA PRO A 7 -2.25 36.79 -11.30
C PRO A 7 -0.79 36.54 -11.69
N PHE A 8 -0.55 36.03 -12.90
CA PHE A 8 0.76 36.09 -13.55
C PHE A 8 0.60 36.53 -15.00
N ASP A 9 1.42 37.51 -15.37
CA ASP A 9 1.48 38.14 -16.68
C ASP A 9 1.75 37.12 -17.79
N THR A 10 0.90 37.14 -18.81
CA THR A 10 1.08 36.38 -20.05
C THR A 10 2.04 37.12 -20.97
N GLN A 11 3.28 36.63 -21.07
CA GLN A 11 4.12 36.90 -22.24
C GLN A 11 3.90 35.80 -23.27
N VAL A 12 3.33 36.19 -24.42
CA VAL A 12 3.10 35.34 -25.58
C VAL A 12 4.45 35.10 -26.27
N TRP A 13 4.83 33.84 -26.42
CA TRP A 13 5.95 33.44 -27.27
C TRP A 13 5.40 32.67 -28.47
N GLU A 14 5.66 33.21 -29.66
CA GLU A 14 5.29 32.61 -30.94
C GLU A 14 5.94 31.24 -31.14
N THR A 15 5.13 30.31 -31.63
CA THR A 15 5.50 28.96 -32.06
C THR A 15 6.51 29.01 -33.20
N SER A 16 7.68 28.43 -33.00
CA SER A 16 8.55 28.01 -34.11
C SER A 16 8.58 26.48 -34.16
N GLU A 17 8.03 25.93 -35.25
CA GLU A 17 8.23 24.54 -35.64
C GLU A 17 9.73 24.29 -35.84
N LYS A 18 10.32 23.41 -35.02
CA LYS A 18 11.63 22.83 -35.33
C LYS A 18 11.72 21.37 -34.92
N MET A 19 11.76 20.53 -35.96
CA MET A 19 12.56 19.33 -36.14
C MET A 19 12.83 18.48 -34.89
N GLU A 20 12.22 17.28 -34.88
CA GLU A 20 12.64 16.14 -34.07
C GLU A 20 14.10 15.78 -34.38
N SER A 21 15.02 16.37 -33.61
CA SER A 21 16.32 15.75 -33.40
C SER A 21 16.09 14.53 -32.50
N LYS A 22 16.38 13.33 -33.00
CA LYS A 22 16.65 12.15 -32.18
C LYS A 22 17.92 12.42 -31.34
N GLY A 23 17.80 13.29 -30.36
CA GLY A 23 18.75 13.35 -29.26
C GLY A 23 18.62 12.03 -28.51
N ASP A 24 19.75 11.40 -28.23
CA ASP A 24 19.83 10.22 -27.37
C ASP A 24 19.16 10.58 -26.04
N GLN A 25 17.89 10.19 -25.87
CA GLN A 25 17.17 10.48 -24.62
C GLN A 25 17.86 9.65 -23.54
N SER A 26 18.43 10.33 -22.55
CA SER A 26 19.05 9.68 -21.40
C SER A 26 18.00 9.08 -20.47
N ASP A 27 18.39 8.07 -19.70
CA ASP A 27 17.55 7.50 -18.65
C ASP A 27 17.03 8.58 -17.68
N THR A 28 15.78 8.43 -17.22
CA THR A 28 15.14 9.36 -16.30
C THR A 28 15.29 8.87 -14.86
N LYS A 29 16.02 9.63 -14.04
CA LYS A 29 16.17 9.32 -12.62
C LYS A 29 14.85 9.55 -11.87
N LEU A 30 14.29 8.49 -11.31
CA LEU A 30 13.08 8.51 -10.49
C LEU A 30 13.45 8.57 -9.01
N LEU A 31 12.67 9.29 -8.21
CA LEU A 31 12.60 9.17 -6.75
C LEU A 31 11.16 8.80 -6.37
N LEU A 32 10.98 7.56 -5.94
CA LEU A 32 9.71 7.02 -5.44
C LEU A 32 9.76 7.03 -3.92
N VAL A 33 8.77 7.63 -3.26
CA VAL A 33 8.73 7.79 -1.80
C VAL A 33 7.36 7.37 -1.29
N THR A 34 7.33 6.55 -0.25
CA THR A 34 6.12 6.29 0.54
C THR A 34 6.26 6.87 1.94
N ALA A 35 5.19 7.47 2.46
CA ALA A 35 5.15 7.99 3.82
C ALA A 35 3.74 7.90 4.41
N ASN A 36 3.59 7.15 5.50
CA ASN A 36 2.45 7.31 6.38
C ASN A 36 2.64 8.59 7.21
N VAL A 37 1.75 9.56 7.04
CA VAL A 37 1.84 10.92 7.58
C VAL A 37 0.79 11.16 8.68
N GLY A 38 0.32 10.10 9.32
CA GLY A 38 -0.68 10.19 10.39
C GLY A 38 -0.25 11.14 11.51
N SER A 39 0.95 10.93 12.08
CA SER A 39 1.52 11.76 13.15
C SER A 39 1.66 13.23 12.76
N LEU A 40 2.09 13.47 11.52
CA LEU A 40 2.38 14.80 11.01
C LEU A 40 1.17 15.73 11.10
N PHE A 41 -0.02 15.21 10.81
CA PHE A 41 -1.24 16.01 10.86
C PHE A 41 -1.83 16.16 12.26
N GLU A 42 -1.43 15.31 13.22
CA GLU A 42 -1.89 15.39 14.62
C GLU A 42 -1.09 16.41 15.44
N ASP A 43 0.21 16.54 15.17
CA ASP A 43 1.08 17.54 15.82
C ASP A 43 1.91 18.32 14.79
N PRO A 44 1.26 19.11 13.92
CA PRO A 44 1.94 19.85 12.87
C PRO A 44 2.92 20.89 13.44
N GLN A 45 2.67 21.42 14.64
CA GLN A 45 3.55 22.44 15.24
C GLN A 45 4.94 21.89 15.53
N ARG A 46 5.05 20.63 15.96
CA ARG A 46 6.32 20.00 16.28
C ARG A 46 6.91 19.24 15.10
N LEU A 47 6.09 18.61 14.26
CA LEU A 47 6.56 17.68 13.23
C LEU A 47 6.62 18.26 11.81
N LEU A 48 5.80 19.26 11.46
CA LEU A 48 5.68 19.69 10.05
C LEU A 48 6.97 20.26 9.47
N THR A 49 7.58 21.19 10.19
CA THR A 49 8.84 21.80 9.73
C THR A 49 9.95 20.75 9.64
N ILE A 50 10.11 19.93 10.68
CA ILE A 50 11.12 18.86 10.73
C ILE A 50 10.96 17.91 9.55
N TRP A 51 9.72 17.46 9.31
CA TRP A 51 9.43 16.52 8.23
C TRP A 51 9.72 17.11 6.86
N LEU A 52 9.26 18.35 6.61
CA LEU A 52 9.46 19.02 5.32
C LEU A 52 10.94 19.27 5.05
N GLU A 53 11.68 19.81 6.02
CA GLU A 53 13.11 20.09 5.87
C GLU A 53 13.91 18.84 5.52
N GLU A 54 13.69 17.73 6.25
CA GLU A 54 14.38 16.47 6.01
C GLU A 54 13.99 15.84 4.66
N PHE A 55 12.70 15.87 4.31
CA PHE A 55 12.23 15.39 3.01
C PHE A 55 12.81 16.19 1.84
N ILE A 56 12.75 17.53 1.90
CA ILE A 56 13.24 18.43 0.85
C ILE A 56 14.76 18.32 0.73
N SER A 57 15.48 18.25 1.84
CA SER A 57 16.93 18.00 1.87
C SER A 57 17.28 16.69 1.15
N ASN A 58 16.55 15.61 1.44
CA ASN A 58 16.74 14.33 0.77
C ASN A 58 16.45 14.42 -0.74
N ALA A 59 15.31 14.99 -1.13
CA ALA A 59 14.92 15.15 -2.53
C ALA A 59 15.95 16.00 -3.32
N THR A 60 16.44 17.08 -2.72
CA THR A 60 17.47 17.95 -3.29
C THR A 60 18.80 17.20 -3.48
N ARG A 61 19.22 16.44 -2.46
CA ARG A 61 20.44 15.61 -2.54
C ARG A 61 20.33 14.51 -3.58
N VAL A 62 19.16 13.89 -3.72
CA VAL A 62 18.91 12.86 -4.74
C VAL A 62 18.88 13.49 -6.14
N ASN A 63 18.37 14.72 -6.28
CA ASN A 63 18.22 15.45 -7.53
C ASN A 63 17.55 14.60 -8.64
N PRO A 64 16.32 14.11 -8.44
CA PRO A 64 15.63 13.29 -9.43
C PRO A 64 15.05 14.14 -10.56
N LYS A 65 14.79 13.51 -11.71
CA LYS A 65 14.05 14.15 -12.81
C LYS A 65 12.54 13.99 -12.62
N PHE A 66 12.11 12.90 -12.00
CA PHE A 66 10.70 12.68 -11.64
C PHE A 66 10.60 12.22 -10.19
N LEU A 67 9.76 12.89 -9.40
CA LEU A 67 9.51 12.55 -8.00
C LEU A 67 8.05 12.12 -7.83
N ALA A 68 7.85 10.96 -7.21
CA ALA A 68 6.53 10.47 -6.79
C ALA A 68 6.54 10.27 -5.27
N LEU A 69 5.69 11.02 -4.57
CA LEU A 69 5.48 10.91 -3.14
C LEU A 69 4.06 10.40 -2.88
N HIS A 70 3.96 9.21 -2.32
CA HIS A 70 2.71 8.57 -1.92
C HIS A 70 2.53 8.66 -0.42
N LEU A 71 1.38 9.18 -0.02
CA LEU A 71 1.03 9.47 1.36
C LEU A 71 -0.11 8.56 1.80
N GLN A 72 -0.01 8.07 3.03
CA GLN A 72 -1.08 7.37 3.72
C GLN A 72 -1.46 8.15 4.97
N GLU A 73 -2.71 8.01 5.41
CA GLU A 73 -3.26 8.74 6.56
C GLU A 73 -3.25 10.26 6.39
N VAL A 74 -3.54 10.71 5.17
CA VAL A 74 -3.79 12.13 4.89
C VAL A 74 -4.89 12.64 5.82
N GLY A 75 -4.57 13.74 6.51
CA GLY A 75 -5.43 14.33 7.53
C GLY A 75 -5.30 13.72 8.93
N GLY A 76 -4.41 12.76 9.18
CA GLY A 76 -4.12 12.23 10.54
C GLY A 76 -4.96 11.02 10.95
N LYS A 77 -4.70 10.44 12.13
CA LYS A 77 -5.49 9.30 12.66
C LYS A 77 -6.85 9.79 13.15
N THR A 78 -6.92 11.00 13.71
CA THR A 78 -8.16 11.76 14.01
C THR A 78 -8.56 12.79 12.95
N TYR A 79 -8.78 12.32 11.71
CA TYR A 79 -9.02 13.16 10.54
C TYR A 79 -10.11 14.24 10.67
N GLU A 80 -11.14 14.05 11.50
CA GLU A 80 -12.19 15.06 11.71
C GLU A 80 -11.65 16.37 12.29
N ASN A 81 -10.55 16.29 13.05
CA ASN A 81 -9.92 17.45 13.71
C ASN A 81 -8.70 17.98 12.96
N SER A 82 -7.99 17.11 12.24
CA SER A 82 -6.68 17.42 11.65
C SER A 82 -6.68 17.59 10.13
N MET A 83 -7.78 17.31 9.42
CA MET A 83 -7.85 17.49 7.96
C MET A 83 -7.57 18.94 7.52
N GLY A 84 -7.88 19.94 8.38
CA GLY A 84 -7.57 21.35 8.10
C GLY A 84 -6.08 21.65 7.90
N ASN A 85 -5.19 20.78 8.40
CA ASN A 85 -3.74 20.95 8.29
C ASN A 85 -3.18 20.52 6.91
N VAL A 86 -3.97 19.79 6.11
CA VAL A 86 -3.53 19.26 4.81
C VAL A 86 -3.20 20.37 3.82
N GLN A 87 -4.00 21.44 3.78
CA GLN A 87 -3.78 22.56 2.87
C GLN A 87 -2.46 23.30 3.17
N GLU A 88 -2.13 23.46 4.45
CA GLU A 88 -0.90 24.11 4.87
C GLU A 88 0.32 23.26 4.50
N PHE A 89 0.25 21.94 4.69
CA PHE A 89 1.29 21.01 4.22
C PHE A 89 1.52 21.12 2.70
N ILE A 90 0.44 21.10 1.90
CA ILE A 90 0.55 21.25 0.43
C ILE A 90 1.19 22.58 0.08
N ARG A 91 0.75 23.68 0.71
CA ARG A 91 1.26 25.02 0.48
C ARG A 91 2.77 25.08 0.73
N CYS A 92 3.22 24.71 1.92
CA CYS A 92 4.64 24.72 2.30
C CYS A 92 5.48 23.83 1.38
N LEU A 93 5.02 22.61 1.09
CA LEU A 93 5.74 21.71 0.18
C LEU A 93 5.87 22.31 -1.23
N CYS A 94 4.79 22.86 -1.78
CA CYS A 94 4.82 23.46 -3.12
C CYS A 94 5.71 24.70 -3.18
N GLU A 95 5.72 25.53 -2.14
CA GLU A 95 6.58 26.72 -2.06
C GLU A 95 8.07 26.38 -2.04
N GLU A 96 8.46 25.35 -1.28
CA GLU A 96 9.84 24.90 -1.25
C GLU A 96 10.24 24.22 -2.57
N MET A 97 9.36 23.38 -3.12
CA MET A 97 9.62 22.71 -4.39
C MET A 97 9.65 23.67 -5.59
N ALA A 98 8.94 24.81 -5.53
CA ALA A 98 8.98 25.86 -6.53
C ALA A 98 10.36 26.58 -6.62
N LYS A 99 11.24 26.40 -5.63
CA LYS A 99 12.62 26.91 -5.65
C LYS A 99 13.57 25.98 -6.41
N THR A 100 13.07 24.86 -6.93
CA THR A 100 13.83 23.87 -7.70
C THR A 100 13.47 23.95 -9.19
N ASP A 101 14.03 23.04 -10.00
CA ASP A 101 13.77 22.94 -11.44
C ASP A 101 12.54 22.06 -11.80
N PHE A 102 11.70 21.73 -10.82
CA PHE A 102 10.40 21.09 -11.06
C PHE A 102 9.40 22.09 -11.64
N VAL A 103 8.84 21.77 -12.80
CA VAL A 103 7.89 22.64 -13.54
C VAL A 103 6.52 22.01 -13.74
N HIS A 104 6.39 20.72 -13.45
CA HIS A 104 5.13 19.99 -13.44
C HIS A 104 4.80 19.58 -12.02
N VAL A 105 3.61 19.93 -11.53
CA VAL A 105 3.12 19.53 -10.21
C VAL A 105 1.74 18.91 -10.35
N HIS A 106 1.58 17.69 -9.87
CA HIS A 106 0.31 16.97 -9.91
C HIS A 106 0.00 16.36 -8.54
N ILE A 107 -1.10 16.76 -7.92
CA ILE A 107 -1.45 16.41 -6.55
C ILE A 107 -2.88 15.87 -6.50
N TYR A 108 -3.04 14.75 -5.81
CA TYR A 108 -4.32 14.18 -5.41
C TYR A 108 -4.31 14.01 -3.89
N MET A 109 -5.29 14.61 -3.21
CA MET A 109 -5.50 14.43 -1.77
C MET A 109 -6.95 14.01 -1.53
N ASP A 110 -7.14 12.79 -1.05
CA ASP A 110 -8.45 12.28 -0.68
C ASP A 110 -8.81 12.77 0.72
N GLU A 111 -9.58 13.85 0.81
CA GLU A 111 -9.97 14.50 2.06
C GLU A 111 -11.46 14.33 2.39
N ASP A 112 -12.22 13.65 1.52
CA ASP A 112 -13.67 13.50 1.65
C ASP A 112 -14.08 12.43 2.68
N PHE A 113 -13.74 12.67 3.94
CA PHE A 113 -14.08 11.78 5.07
C PHE A 113 -15.59 11.64 5.31
N LYS A 114 -16.42 12.50 4.70
CA LYS A 114 -17.89 12.38 4.74
C LYS A 114 -18.39 11.23 3.86
N SER A 115 -17.61 10.84 2.86
CA SER A 115 -17.90 9.70 1.99
C SER A 115 -17.35 8.41 2.58
N ALA A 116 -18.09 7.85 3.54
CA ALA A 116 -17.86 6.57 4.18
C ALA A 116 -17.40 5.46 3.22
N GLU A 117 -18.04 5.36 2.05
CA GLU A 117 -17.85 4.26 1.10
C GLU A 117 -16.60 4.40 0.23
N HIS A 118 -16.10 5.62 0.04
CA HIS A 118 -15.03 5.90 -0.92
C HIS A 118 -13.75 6.45 -0.28
N PHE A 119 -13.81 7.00 0.92
CA PHE A 119 -12.69 7.64 1.58
C PHE A 119 -11.54 6.67 1.90
N THR A 120 -10.33 7.02 1.47
CA THR A 120 -9.09 6.23 1.66
C THR A 120 -7.99 6.97 2.43
N ALA A 121 -8.12 8.29 2.64
CA ALA A 121 -7.05 9.12 3.22
C ALA A 121 -5.69 8.93 2.51
N LEU A 122 -5.70 8.63 1.21
CA LEU A 122 -4.51 8.51 0.39
C LEU A 122 -4.19 9.85 -0.28
N GLY A 123 -2.90 10.15 -0.40
CA GLY A 123 -2.39 11.29 -1.13
C GLY A 123 -1.33 10.87 -2.14
N ASN A 124 -1.36 11.43 -3.35
CA ASN A 124 -0.33 11.21 -4.36
C ASN A 124 0.17 12.56 -4.86
N ILE A 125 1.47 12.80 -4.78
CA ILE A 125 2.14 14.03 -5.18
C ILE A 125 3.22 13.70 -6.19
N TYR A 126 3.22 14.38 -7.33
CA TYR A 126 4.15 14.17 -8.41
C TYR A 126 4.81 15.47 -8.84
N PHE A 127 6.14 15.46 -9.00
CA PHE A 127 6.92 16.56 -9.54
C PHE A 127 7.71 16.11 -10.77
N GLY A 128 7.62 16.86 -11.87
CA GLY A 128 8.37 16.64 -13.11
C GLY A 128 9.35 17.77 -13.40
N HIS A 129 10.62 17.42 -13.60
CA HIS A 129 11.70 18.37 -13.86
C HIS A 129 11.59 18.96 -15.28
N LYS A 130 12.04 20.20 -15.47
CA LYS A 130 12.05 20.90 -16.78
C LYS A 130 12.80 20.19 -17.93
N ASP A 131 13.56 19.14 -17.63
CA ASP A 131 14.39 18.42 -18.60
C ASP A 131 13.72 17.13 -19.08
N ILE A 132 12.54 16.77 -18.56
CA ILE A 132 11.76 15.67 -19.11
C ILE A 132 11.19 16.13 -20.45
N CYS A 133 11.52 15.43 -21.53
CA CYS A 133 11.11 15.79 -22.89
C CYS A 133 9.63 15.48 -23.15
N LEU A 134 9.15 14.34 -22.63
CA LEU A 134 7.77 13.90 -22.78
C LEU A 134 7.25 13.42 -21.42
N LEU A 135 6.22 14.10 -20.92
CA LEU A 135 5.52 13.74 -19.69
C LEU A 135 4.02 13.79 -19.93
N ARG A 136 3.34 12.65 -19.90
CA ARG A 136 1.88 12.54 -20.03
C ARG A 136 1.29 11.71 -18.90
N ILE A 137 0.02 11.95 -18.61
CA ILE A 137 -0.76 11.18 -17.65
C ILE A 137 -1.94 10.53 -18.37
N TRP A 138 -2.21 9.27 -18.05
CA TRP A 138 -3.32 8.54 -18.65
C TRP A 138 -4.66 8.98 -18.06
N ASN A 139 -5.67 9.05 -18.90
CA ASN A 139 -7.05 9.22 -18.50
C ASN A 139 -7.75 7.86 -18.52
N PHE A 140 -8.12 7.35 -17.34
CA PHE A 140 -8.74 6.05 -17.16
C PHE A 140 -10.20 5.98 -17.65
N LEU A 141 -10.84 7.13 -17.90
CA LEU A 141 -12.20 7.20 -18.45
C LEU A 141 -12.21 7.25 -19.97
N THR A 142 -11.32 8.02 -20.59
CA THR A 142 -11.22 8.13 -22.04
C THR A 142 -10.34 7.06 -22.66
N HIS A 143 -9.54 6.36 -21.84
CA HIS A 143 -8.58 5.35 -22.26
C HIS A 143 -7.53 5.92 -23.24
N ASP A 144 -7.04 7.12 -22.93
CA ASP A 144 -6.04 7.81 -23.74
C ASP A 144 -5.12 8.71 -22.89
N TRP A 145 -4.00 9.14 -23.47
CA TRP A 145 -3.09 10.08 -22.85
C TRP A 145 -3.67 11.50 -22.85
N ASP A 146 -3.58 12.19 -21.71
CA ASP A 146 -3.86 13.61 -21.66
C ASP A 146 -2.73 14.37 -22.39
N GLU A 147 -3.02 14.85 -23.60
CA GLU A 147 -2.06 15.54 -24.48
C GLU A 147 -1.55 16.87 -23.91
N LYS A 148 -2.22 17.42 -22.90
CA LYS A 148 -1.87 18.71 -22.29
C LYS A 148 -1.60 18.54 -20.81
N LEU A 149 -0.41 18.07 -20.45
CA LEU A 149 0.17 18.43 -19.14
C LEU A 149 0.65 19.88 -19.23
N ASP A 150 -0.29 20.83 -19.24
CA ASP A 150 0.02 22.26 -19.26
C ASP A 150 1.07 22.56 -18.17
N LYS A 151 2.05 23.41 -18.48
CA LYS A 151 3.02 23.91 -17.48
C LYS A 151 2.21 24.60 -16.37
N GLY A 152 2.15 24.00 -15.19
CA GLY A 152 1.34 24.51 -14.09
C GLY A 152 0.96 23.43 -13.07
N ASN A 153 0.40 23.90 -11.96
CA ASN A 153 0.02 23.06 -10.83
C ASN A 153 -1.40 22.50 -11.02
N ARG A 154 -1.53 21.18 -11.04
CA ARG A 154 -2.82 20.48 -10.97
C ARG A 154 -3.00 19.90 -9.57
N ILE A 155 -3.79 20.58 -8.74
CA ILE A 155 -4.03 20.20 -7.35
C ILE A 155 -5.49 19.82 -7.19
N TYR A 156 -5.74 18.54 -6.92
CA TYR A 156 -7.04 17.98 -6.60
C TYR A 156 -7.08 17.64 -5.11
N SER A 157 -7.98 18.29 -4.38
CA SER A 157 -8.11 18.17 -2.92
C SER A 157 -9.59 18.22 -2.55
N GLY A 158 -9.99 17.52 -1.49
CA GLY A 158 -11.40 17.30 -1.14
C GLY A 158 -11.94 15.99 -1.71
N ASN A 159 -13.10 16.07 -2.36
CA ASN A 159 -13.64 14.93 -3.10
C ASN A 159 -12.94 14.81 -4.46
N ILE A 160 -12.32 13.66 -4.67
CA ILE A 160 -11.54 13.40 -5.88
C ILE A 160 -12.12 12.24 -6.72
N GLU A 161 -13.32 11.73 -6.43
CA GLU A 161 -13.89 10.54 -7.10
C GLU A 161 -13.94 10.68 -8.62
N ASN A 162 -14.35 11.85 -9.10
CA ASN A 162 -14.58 12.09 -10.53
C ASN A 162 -13.33 12.57 -11.30
N VAL A 163 -12.14 12.53 -10.68
CA VAL A 163 -10.91 12.95 -11.38
C VAL A 163 -10.41 11.79 -12.24
N PRO A 164 -10.40 11.92 -13.58
CA PRO A 164 -10.26 10.78 -14.48
C PRO A 164 -8.83 10.29 -14.66
N THR A 165 -7.84 11.07 -14.24
CA THR A 165 -6.41 10.76 -14.38
C THR A 165 -5.87 9.87 -13.27
N LYS A 166 -6.76 9.29 -12.46
CA LYS A 166 -6.44 8.24 -11.50
C LYS A 166 -7.55 7.19 -11.44
N GLU A 167 -7.19 6.04 -10.90
CA GLU A 167 -8.15 5.07 -10.39
C GLU A 167 -7.96 4.97 -8.87
N LYS A 168 -9.06 4.98 -8.12
CA LYS A 168 -9.04 4.84 -6.66
C LYS A 168 -10.11 3.85 -6.23
N ALA A 169 -9.80 3.00 -5.25
CA ALA A 169 -10.81 2.16 -4.62
C ALA A 169 -10.47 1.92 -3.15
N LYS A 170 -11.51 1.99 -2.31
CA LYS A 170 -11.48 1.51 -0.93
C LYS A 170 -11.70 0.00 -0.92
N PHE A 171 -11.02 -0.71 -0.01
CA PHE A 171 -11.21 -2.15 0.13
C PHE A 171 -12.60 -2.51 0.67
N PRO A 172 -13.24 -3.59 0.17
CA PRO A 172 -14.53 -4.04 0.67
C PRO A 172 -14.50 -4.40 2.16
N GLN A 173 -15.57 -4.10 2.89
CA GLN A 173 -15.66 -4.36 4.33
C GLN A 173 -15.46 -5.85 4.68
N HIS A 174 -15.94 -6.76 3.83
CA HIS A 174 -15.83 -8.21 4.07
C HIS A 174 -14.39 -8.74 4.00
N PHE A 175 -13.41 -7.96 3.53
CA PHE A 175 -11.99 -8.34 3.62
C PHE A 175 -11.48 -8.24 5.06
N PHE A 176 -12.11 -7.39 5.89
CA PHE A 176 -11.78 -7.28 7.30
C PHE A 176 -13.03 -7.06 8.16
N PRO A 177 -13.87 -8.09 8.36
CA PRO A 177 -15.19 -7.97 8.99
C PRO A 177 -15.16 -7.40 10.42
N GLU A 178 -14.08 -7.65 11.17
CA GLU A 178 -13.89 -7.13 12.54
C GLU A 178 -13.75 -5.60 12.57
N CYS A 179 -13.39 -4.98 11.45
CA CYS A 179 -13.22 -3.54 11.33
C CYS A 179 -14.51 -2.90 10.80
N LYS A 180 -15.26 -2.27 11.72
CA LYS A 180 -16.51 -1.58 11.39
C LYS A 180 -16.32 -0.44 10.40
N TRP A 181 -15.18 0.25 10.47
CA TRP A 181 -14.86 1.42 9.67
C TRP A 181 -13.39 1.40 9.29
N SER A 182 -13.13 1.42 7.99
CA SER A 182 -11.78 1.40 7.42
C SER A 182 -11.64 2.49 6.37
N ARG A 183 -10.41 2.97 6.21
CA ARG A 183 -9.98 3.89 5.15
C ARG A 183 -8.85 3.25 4.32
N LYS A 184 -8.75 1.92 4.34
CA LYS A 184 -7.73 1.17 3.59
C LYS A 184 -8.15 1.02 2.12
N GLY A 185 -7.21 1.18 1.19
CA GLY A 185 -7.49 1.17 -0.23
C GLY A 185 -6.23 1.34 -1.07
N PHE A 186 -6.42 1.63 -2.35
CA PHE A 186 -5.32 1.97 -3.27
C PHE A 186 -5.70 3.13 -4.19
N MET A 187 -4.68 3.80 -4.74
CA MET A 187 -4.80 4.83 -5.77
C MET A 187 -3.73 4.61 -6.85
N ARG A 188 -4.16 4.33 -8.08
CA ARG A 188 -3.31 4.11 -9.26
C ARG A 188 -3.32 5.33 -10.17
N THR A 189 -2.14 5.74 -10.63
CA THR A 189 -1.95 6.70 -11.73
C THR A 189 -1.04 6.09 -12.78
N ARG A 190 -1.26 6.41 -14.05
CA ARG A 190 -0.39 5.95 -15.14
C ARG A 190 0.32 7.12 -15.79
N TRP A 191 1.63 7.01 -15.89
CA TRP A 191 2.50 8.04 -16.44
C TRP A 191 3.22 7.51 -17.67
N GLU A 192 3.43 8.38 -18.64
CA GLU A 192 4.44 8.18 -19.66
C GLU A 192 5.56 9.18 -19.44
N ILE A 193 6.77 8.67 -19.29
CA ILE A 193 7.98 9.45 -19.01
C ILE A 193 8.99 9.11 -20.10
N ASN A 194 9.30 10.09 -20.97
CA ASN A 194 10.20 9.94 -22.10
C ASN A 194 9.90 8.67 -22.94
N GLY A 195 8.61 8.47 -23.26
CA GLY A 195 8.12 7.37 -24.12
C GLY A 195 8.00 6.01 -23.42
N THR A 196 8.21 5.94 -22.11
CA THR A 196 8.02 4.70 -21.32
C THR A 196 6.82 4.85 -20.40
N ALA A 197 5.85 3.95 -20.53
CA ALA A 197 4.64 3.93 -19.71
C ALA A 197 4.85 3.11 -18.42
N VAL A 198 4.39 3.64 -17.29
CA VAL A 198 4.49 3.01 -15.97
C VAL A 198 3.30 3.38 -15.09
N ASP A 199 2.77 2.39 -14.37
CA ASP A 199 1.78 2.60 -13.33
C ASP A 199 2.48 2.86 -11.98
N LEU A 200 2.03 3.89 -11.27
CA LEU A 200 2.44 4.20 -9.91
C LEU A 200 1.22 4.03 -8.99
N VAL A 201 1.31 3.10 -8.05
CA VAL A 201 0.20 2.67 -7.20
C VAL A 201 0.50 2.93 -5.74
N ASN A 202 -0.26 3.85 -5.14
CA ASN A 202 -0.29 4.06 -3.70
C ASN A 202 -1.20 3.00 -3.07
N ILE A 203 -0.79 2.39 -1.97
CA ILE A 203 -1.60 1.40 -1.25
C ILE A 203 -1.52 1.59 0.26
N HIS A 204 -2.63 1.32 0.94
CA HIS A 204 -2.68 1.28 2.39
C HIS A 204 -3.47 0.05 2.82
N LEU A 205 -2.78 -0.96 3.34
CA LEU A 205 -3.38 -2.24 3.72
C LEU A 205 -3.80 -2.25 5.21
N PHE A 206 -4.51 -3.32 5.60
CA PHE A 206 -5.06 -3.47 6.95
C PHE A 206 -3.96 -3.69 8.01
N HIS A 207 -4.11 -3.03 9.17
CA HIS A 207 -3.21 -3.14 10.31
C HIS A 207 -3.62 -4.28 11.27
N ASP A 208 -2.71 -4.67 12.16
CA ASP A 208 -3.02 -5.62 13.23
C ASP A 208 -3.77 -4.94 14.38
N ALA A 209 -4.95 -5.45 14.71
CA ALA A 209 -5.73 -4.97 15.85
C ALA A 209 -5.18 -5.46 17.21
N SER A 210 -4.40 -6.54 17.23
CA SER A 210 -3.97 -7.23 18.45
C SER A 210 -2.64 -7.97 18.25
N ASN A 211 -1.59 -7.66 19.03
CA ASN A 211 -0.36 -8.45 18.99
C ASN A 211 -0.62 -9.89 19.44
N LEU A 212 -1.54 -10.11 20.38
CA LEU A 212 -1.87 -11.44 20.89
C LEU A 212 -2.45 -12.35 19.81
N ASP A 213 -3.28 -11.81 18.92
CA ASP A 213 -3.84 -12.58 17.80
C ASP A 213 -2.79 -12.81 16.71
N ALA A 214 -1.90 -11.84 16.48
CA ALA A 214 -0.76 -11.99 15.59
C ALA A 214 0.26 -13.05 16.08
N CYS A 215 0.37 -13.27 17.39
CA CYS A 215 1.27 -14.26 17.99
C CYS A 215 0.73 -15.70 17.98
N LYS A 216 -0.54 -15.93 17.62
CA LYS A 216 -1.14 -17.27 17.70
C LYS A 216 -0.57 -18.22 16.64
N ASP A 217 -0.36 -17.72 15.44
CA ASP A 217 0.08 -18.50 14.28
C ASP A 217 0.69 -17.59 13.20
N PHE A 218 1.50 -18.16 12.31
CA PHE A 218 2.01 -17.48 11.12
C PHE A 218 1.75 -18.32 9.86
N PRO A 219 1.14 -17.75 8.80
CA PRO A 219 0.66 -16.38 8.68
C PRO A 219 -0.54 -16.09 9.59
N SER A 220 -0.52 -14.93 10.26
CA SER A 220 -1.63 -14.51 11.13
C SER A 220 -2.90 -14.20 10.34
N VAL A 221 -4.03 -14.04 11.04
CA VAL A 221 -5.29 -13.60 10.42
C VAL A 221 -5.11 -12.25 9.69
N TYR A 222 -4.35 -11.32 10.26
CA TYR A 222 -4.08 -10.02 9.66
C TYR A 222 -3.20 -10.13 8.40
N CYS A 223 -2.18 -10.99 8.43
CA CYS A 223 -1.36 -11.30 7.25
C CYS A 223 -2.23 -11.84 6.10
N LYS A 224 -3.14 -12.78 6.39
CA LYS A 224 -4.07 -13.34 5.40
C LYS A 224 -5.00 -12.26 4.81
N THR A 225 -5.52 -11.37 5.65
CA THR A 225 -6.35 -10.23 5.22
C THR A 225 -5.58 -9.26 4.32
N ARG A 226 -4.35 -8.87 4.69
CA ARG A 226 -3.48 -8.02 3.85
C ARG A 226 -3.18 -8.67 2.51
N ARG A 227 -2.81 -9.95 2.52
CA ARG A 227 -2.52 -10.72 1.30
C ARG A 227 -3.71 -10.69 0.34
N ARG A 228 -4.92 -10.92 0.84
CA ARG A 228 -6.15 -10.85 0.04
C ARG A 228 -6.33 -9.49 -0.63
N ALA A 229 -6.20 -8.41 0.15
CA ALA A 229 -6.36 -7.06 -0.36
C ALA A 229 -5.31 -6.72 -1.43
N LEU A 230 -4.05 -7.11 -1.21
CA LEU A 230 -2.96 -6.90 -2.17
C LEU A 230 -3.17 -7.71 -3.47
N VAL A 231 -3.52 -8.99 -3.36
CA VAL A 231 -3.81 -9.85 -4.50
C VAL A 231 -5.00 -9.31 -5.30
N HIS A 232 -6.07 -8.87 -4.62
CA HIS A 232 -7.22 -8.24 -5.25
C HIS A 232 -6.84 -6.98 -6.03
N THR A 233 -6.00 -6.11 -5.46
CA THR A 233 -5.49 -4.92 -6.16
C THR A 233 -4.73 -5.29 -7.43
N ILE A 234 -3.81 -6.26 -7.36
CA ILE A 234 -2.99 -6.65 -8.51
C ILE A 234 -3.84 -7.33 -9.59
N GLU A 235 -4.75 -8.21 -9.20
CA GLU A 235 -5.68 -8.88 -10.12
C GLU A 235 -6.49 -7.84 -10.91
N ARG A 236 -7.00 -6.81 -10.23
CA ARG A 236 -7.75 -5.72 -10.87
C ARG A 236 -6.97 -5.02 -11.99
N PHE A 237 -5.66 -4.84 -11.84
CA PHE A 237 -4.84 -4.24 -12.90
C PHE A 237 -4.68 -5.16 -14.12
N HIS A 238 -4.62 -6.47 -13.90
CA HIS A 238 -4.48 -7.46 -14.97
C HIS A 238 -5.80 -7.73 -15.68
N LEU A 239 -6.94 -7.57 -14.99
CA LEU A 239 -8.28 -7.72 -15.55
C LEU A 239 -8.84 -6.44 -16.21
N ASP A 240 -8.12 -5.32 -16.13
CA ASP A 240 -8.51 -4.06 -16.77
C ASP A 240 -8.19 -4.07 -18.27
N GLU A 241 -9.01 -4.77 -19.05
CA GLU A 241 -8.85 -4.89 -20.50
C GLU A 241 -8.95 -3.55 -21.23
N LYS A 242 -9.73 -2.59 -20.69
CA LYS A 242 -9.99 -1.31 -21.34
C LYS A 242 -8.78 -0.38 -21.28
N ASN A 243 -8.14 -0.28 -20.11
CA ASN A 243 -6.92 0.52 -19.98
C ASN A 243 -5.67 -0.26 -20.34
N GLY A 244 -5.74 -1.59 -20.40
CA GLY A 244 -4.59 -2.45 -20.66
C GLY A 244 -3.57 -2.45 -19.51
N SER A 245 -2.58 -3.33 -19.63
CA SER A 245 -1.54 -3.53 -18.62
C SER A 245 -0.23 -2.84 -19.01
N VAL A 246 0.39 -2.20 -18.02
CA VAL A 246 1.76 -1.67 -18.10
C VAL A 246 2.55 -2.11 -16.86
N PRO A 247 3.89 -2.13 -16.91
CA PRO A 247 4.71 -2.35 -15.73
C PRO A 247 4.34 -1.36 -14.61
N PHE A 248 4.36 -1.81 -13.35
CA PHE A 248 3.95 -0.97 -12.23
C PHE A 248 4.92 -1.02 -11.06
N PHE A 249 5.05 0.13 -10.38
CA PHE A 249 5.51 0.21 -9.00
C PHE A 249 4.29 0.30 -8.09
N ILE A 250 4.31 -0.46 -7.00
CA ILE A 250 3.30 -0.39 -5.94
C ILE A 250 4.00 -0.13 -4.61
N PHE A 251 3.69 1.00 -4.00
CA PHE A 251 4.35 1.47 -2.80
C PHE A 251 3.38 2.14 -1.85
N GLY A 252 3.66 2.02 -0.56
CA GLY A 252 2.68 2.40 0.44
C GLY A 252 2.98 1.85 1.82
N ASP A 253 2.02 2.04 2.71
CA ASP A 253 1.94 1.34 3.99
C ASP A 253 1.24 -0.01 3.77
N PHE A 254 2.05 -1.04 3.52
CA PHE A 254 1.59 -2.41 3.40
C PHE A 254 1.16 -2.99 4.75
N ASN A 255 1.49 -2.33 5.86
CA ASN A 255 1.28 -2.86 7.20
C ASN A 255 1.84 -4.28 7.40
N PHE A 256 2.81 -4.71 6.57
CA PHE A 256 3.48 -5.99 6.74
C PHE A 256 4.17 -6.02 8.09
N ARG A 257 3.97 -7.12 8.80
CA ARG A 257 4.55 -7.37 10.11
C ARG A 257 5.54 -8.51 10.02
N CYS A 258 6.52 -8.50 10.92
CA CYS A 258 7.31 -9.69 11.15
C CYS A 258 6.39 -10.85 11.59
N ASP A 259 6.81 -12.08 11.32
CA ASP A 259 6.29 -13.32 11.90
C ASP A 259 6.33 -13.22 13.43
N THR A 260 5.30 -12.60 14.00
CA THR A 260 5.30 -12.17 15.40
C THR A 260 5.31 -13.38 16.33
N ALA A 261 4.68 -14.48 15.92
CA ALA A 261 4.77 -15.77 16.61
C ALA A 261 6.21 -16.28 16.66
N GLY A 262 6.91 -16.26 15.52
CA GLY A 262 8.33 -16.62 15.42
C GLY A 262 9.24 -15.69 16.23
N VAL A 263 9.04 -14.38 16.15
CA VAL A 263 9.79 -13.37 16.91
C VAL A 263 9.63 -13.58 18.41
N VAL A 264 8.40 -13.77 18.90
CA VAL A 264 8.14 -14.04 20.31
C VAL A 264 8.81 -15.34 20.73
N LYS A 265 8.72 -16.40 19.92
CA LYS A 265 9.40 -17.68 20.20
C LYS A 265 10.91 -17.50 20.33
N GLU A 266 11.53 -16.74 19.44
CA GLU A 266 12.97 -16.47 19.45
C GLU A 266 13.38 -15.72 20.73
N LEU A 267 12.67 -14.63 21.05
CA LEU A 267 12.94 -13.82 22.23
C LEU A 267 12.68 -14.55 23.56
N THR A 268 11.89 -15.62 23.54
CA THR A 268 11.39 -16.29 24.75
C THR A 268 11.90 -17.72 24.94
N ALA A 269 12.88 -18.17 24.13
CA ALA A 269 13.39 -19.54 24.15
C ALA A 269 13.77 -20.08 25.54
N ASN A 270 14.26 -19.21 26.44
CA ASN A 270 14.67 -19.55 27.81
C ASN A 270 13.85 -18.82 28.89
N LEU A 271 12.63 -18.38 28.56
CA LEU A 271 11.79 -17.59 29.47
C LEU A 271 10.52 -18.34 29.86
N THR A 272 10.00 -18.04 31.05
CA THR A 272 8.73 -18.58 31.54
C THR A 272 7.60 -17.61 31.24
N ALA A 273 6.52 -18.11 30.62
CA ALA A 273 5.34 -17.30 30.31
C ALA A 273 4.38 -17.20 31.50
N HIS A 274 3.96 -15.97 31.83
CA HIS A 274 3.01 -15.66 32.89
C HIS A 274 1.86 -14.84 32.33
N ARG A 275 0.66 -15.43 32.28
CA ARG A 275 -0.56 -14.73 31.86
C ARG A 275 -1.06 -13.83 32.97
N VAL A 276 -1.27 -12.56 32.65
CA VAL A 276 -1.87 -11.57 33.55
C VAL A 276 -3.26 -11.24 33.00
N GLN A 277 -4.29 -11.63 33.74
CA GLN A 277 -5.68 -11.25 33.48
C GLN A 277 -6.06 -10.14 34.46
N SER A 278 -6.52 -9.00 33.94
CA SER A 278 -7.10 -7.95 34.78
C SER A 278 -8.60 -8.22 34.95
N VAL A 279 -9.07 -8.27 36.20
CA VAL A 279 -10.49 -8.50 36.55
C VAL A 279 -11.37 -7.28 36.21
N LYS A 280 -10.76 -6.12 35.88
CA LYS A 280 -11.48 -4.86 35.66
C LYS A 280 -11.39 -4.30 34.23
N ASN A 281 -10.44 -4.76 33.42
CA ASN A 281 -10.24 -4.30 32.03
C ASN A 281 -9.91 -5.52 31.16
N GLU A 282 -10.41 -5.58 29.93
CA GLU A 282 -10.10 -6.61 28.91
C GLU A 282 -8.61 -6.68 28.47
N ASN A 283 -7.69 -6.13 29.27
CA ASN A 283 -6.26 -6.11 29.02
C ASN A 283 -5.61 -7.42 29.49
N THR A 284 -5.89 -8.50 28.77
CA THR A 284 -5.08 -9.72 28.86
C THR A 284 -3.68 -9.41 28.31
N LYS A 285 -2.64 -9.79 29.06
CA LYS A 285 -1.25 -9.76 28.57
C LYS A 285 -0.43 -10.95 29.06
N ILE A 286 0.68 -11.19 28.39
CA ILE A 286 1.62 -12.27 28.67
C ILE A 286 2.97 -11.63 28.99
N ASN A 287 3.50 -11.96 30.16
CA ASN A 287 4.82 -11.54 30.62
C ASN A 287 5.77 -12.74 30.51
N TYR A 288 6.92 -12.57 29.87
CA TYR A 288 7.95 -13.59 29.78
C TYR A 288 9.11 -13.22 30.69
N ARG A 289 9.41 -14.09 31.67
CA ARG A 289 10.38 -13.82 32.73
C ARG A 289 11.58 -14.74 32.67
N ASN A 290 12.74 -14.22 33.04
CA ASN A 290 13.96 -15.03 33.18
C ASN A 290 13.95 -15.81 34.51
N SER A 291 15.00 -16.60 34.77
CA SER A 291 15.17 -17.39 36.01
C SER A 291 15.21 -16.54 37.28
N ASP A 292 15.65 -15.29 37.19
CA ASP A 292 15.74 -14.35 38.32
C ASP A 292 14.39 -13.67 38.61
N GLY A 293 13.36 -13.95 37.80
CA GLY A 293 12.03 -13.35 37.91
C GLY A 293 11.88 -11.99 37.21
N ASN A 294 12.93 -11.50 36.54
CA ASN A 294 12.90 -10.26 35.77
C ASN A 294 12.04 -10.42 34.52
N ASN A 295 11.22 -9.42 34.22
CA ASN A 295 10.40 -9.39 33.01
C ASN A 295 11.23 -8.96 31.80
N ILE A 296 11.32 -9.82 30.79
CA ILE A 296 12.11 -9.57 29.58
C ILE A 296 11.23 -9.14 28.41
N LEU A 297 10.06 -9.76 28.24
CA LEU A 297 9.13 -9.41 27.16
C LEU A 297 7.69 -9.34 27.70
N THR A 298 6.98 -8.28 27.37
CA THR A 298 5.54 -8.14 27.60
C THR A 298 4.80 -8.09 26.26
N VAL A 299 3.82 -8.97 26.08
CA VAL A 299 2.93 -8.96 24.91
C VAL A 299 1.48 -8.82 25.36
N GLY A 300 0.83 -7.74 24.95
CA GLY A 300 -0.60 -7.49 25.13
C GLY A 300 -1.24 -7.04 23.82
N LYS A 301 -2.55 -6.79 23.83
CA LYS A 301 -3.30 -6.38 22.62
C LYS A 301 -2.65 -5.20 21.89
N LYS A 302 -2.21 -4.17 22.62
CA LYS A 302 -1.48 -3.02 22.08
C LYS A 302 -0.17 -2.73 22.84
N GLU A 303 0.47 -3.77 23.34
CA GLU A 303 1.71 -3.70 24.11
C GLU A 303 2.67 -4.77 23.56
N PHE A 304 3.90 -4.38 23.24
CA PHE A 304 4.99 -5.25 22.82
C PHE A 304 6.28 -4.60 23.32
N CYS A 305 6.70 -4.93 24.54
CA CYS A 305 7.79 -4.25 25.23
C CYS A 305 8.87 -5.25 25.59
N HIS A 306 10.11 -5.01 25.18
CA HIS A 306 11.28 -5.85 25.49
C HIS A 306 12.21 -5.09 26.43
N ALA A 307 12.95 -5.77 27.31
CA ALA A 307 13.90 -5.11 28.22
C ALA A 307 14.92 -4.23 27.48
N ASP A 308 15.43 -4.72 26.35
CA ASP A 308 16.34 -3.99 25.45
C ASP A 308 15.63 -3.46 24.18
N HIS A 309 14.39 -2.98 24.31
CA HIS A 309 13.51 -2.64 23.17
C HIS A 309 14.20 -1.78 22.10
N GLN A 310 14.99 -0.79 22.52
CA GLN A 310 15.57 0.20 21.60
C GLN A 310 16.77 -0.30 20.80
N LEU A 311 17.39 -1.40 21.23
CA LEU A 311 18.55 -1.99 20.56
C LEU A 311 18.16 -3.27 19.83
N LYS A 312 17.41 -4.16 20.49
CA LYS A 312 17.20 -5.54 20.05
C LYS A 312 16.54 -5.64 18.66
N PHE A 313 15.61 -4.73 18.35
CA PHE A 313 14.85 -4.75 17.10
C PHE A 313 15.52 -4.01 15.93
N LYS A 314 16.73 -3.45 16.15
CA LYS A 314 17.55 -2.83 15.08
C LYS A 314 18.64 -3.76 14.55
N GLU A 315 18.74 -4.96 15.12
CA GLU A 315 19.68 -6.00 14.71
C GLU A 315 19.16 -6.81 13.50
N PHE A 316 20.07 -7.42 12.74
CA PHE A 316 19.73 -8.14 11.51
C PHE A 316 18.85 -9.38 11.70
N TRP A 317 18.87 -10.03 12.87
CA TRP A 317 18.10 -11.25 13.12
C TRP A 317 16.60 -11.08 12.88
N LEU A 318 16.06 -9.89 13.13
CA LEU A 318 14.63 -9.62 12.99
C LEU A 318 14.18 -9.76 11.53
N LYS A 319 15.08 -9.49 10.57
CA LYS A 319 14.79 -9.56 9.14
C LYS A 319 14.46 -10.99 8.68
N ASP A 320 14.98 -12.01 9.36
CA ASP A 320 14.64 -13.41 9.07
C ASP A 320 13.16 -13.73 9.36
N TYR A 321 12.45 -12.82 10.03
CA TYR A 321 11.02 -12.89 10.32
C TYR A 321 10.17 -11.98 9.41
N ASP A 322 10.75 -11.21 8.49
CA ASP A 322 10.01 -10.44 7.46
C ASP A 322 9.58 -11.35 6.30
N LYS A 323 8.51 -12.12 6.52
CA LYS A 323 8.09 -13.23 5.65
C LYS A 323 6.81 -12.98 4.85
N GLU A 324 6.13 -11.85 5.02
CA GLU A 324 4.82 -11.64 4.38
C GLU A 324 4.88 -11.57 2.84
N LEU A 325 6.01 -11.12 2.29
CA LEU A 325 6.22 -11.04 0.83
C LEU A 325 6.54 -12.40 0.19
N GLU A 326 7.00 -13.39 0.96
CA GLU A 326 7.51 -14.68 0.42
C GLU A 326 6.54 -15.37 -0.55
N PRO A 327 5.23 -15.48 -0.26
CA PRO A 327 4.29 -16.16 -1.14
C PRO A 327 3.96 -15.38 -2.43
N LEU A 328 4.43 -14.13 -2.54
CA LEU A 328 4.14 -13.22 -3.65
C LEU A 328 5.37 -12.96 -4.53
N ARG A 329 6.52 -13.62 -4.26
CA ARG A 329 7.80 -13.35 -4.95
C ARG A 329 7.77 -13.55 -6.46
N ASP A 330 6.85 -14.36 -6.97
CA ASP A 330 6.67 -14.57 -8.43
C ASP A 330 5.88 -13.43 -9.09
N ILE A 331 5.16 -12.63 -8.30
CA ILE A 331 4.23 -11.58 -8.76
C ILE A 331 4.76 -10.18 -8.42
N LEU A 332 5.52 -10.06 -7.33
CA LEU A 332 6.10 -8.83 -6.85
C LEU A 332 7.56 -9.07 -6.48
N VAL A 333 8.42 -8.14 -6.88
CA VAL A 333 9.83 -8.13 -6.50
C VAL A 333 10.15 -6.86 -5.71
N GLU A 334 11.16 -6.96 -4.87
CA GLU A 334 11.65 -5.86 -4.03
C GLU A 334 13.17 -5.81 -4.09
N TYR A 335 13.74 -4.61 -4.00
CA TYR A 335 15.17 -4.47 -3.79
C TYR A 335 15.56 -4.91 -2.37
N PRO A 336 16.79 -5.39 -2.15
CA PRO A 336 17.25 -5.76 -0.81
C PRO A 336 17.13 -4.60 0.19
N ILE A 337 16.41 -4.84 1.30
CA ILE A 337 16.30 -3.89 2.40
C ILE A 337 17.59 -3.84 3.21
N SER A 338 18.16 -2.64 3.39
CA SER A 338 19.32 -2.39 4.26
C SER A 338 19.03 -1.45 5.43
N PHE A 339 17.79 -0.99 5.57
CA PHE A 339 17.35 -0.09 6.65
C PHE A 339 16.63 -0.87 7.76
N ILE A 340 16.59 -0.29 8.96
CA ILE A 340 15.88 -0.83 10.13
C ILE A 340 14.36 -0.76 9.93
N PRO A 341 13.54 -1.47 10.74
CA PRO A 341 12.09 -1.38 10.66
C PRO A 341 11.57 0.07 10.62
N SER A 342 10.59 0.35 9.74
CA SER A 342 10.07 1.70 9.52
C SER A 342 9.04 2.16 10.56
N TYR A 343 8.57 1.24 11.40
CA TYR A 343 7.49 1.44 12.38
C TYR A 343 7.68 0.49 13.59
N PRO A 344 7.26 0.84 14.82
CA PRO A 344 6.65 2.12 15.25
C PRO A 344 7.62 3.05 15.98
N PHE A 345 8.10 4.12 15.35
CA PHE A 345 8.97 5.09 16.04
C PHE A 345 8.19 5.92 17.07
N GLU A 346 8.89 6.45 18.07
CA GLU A 346 8.36 7.48 18.97
C GLU A 346 8.08 8.77 18.19
N GLU A 347 6.98 9.42 18.52
CA GLU A 347 6.52 10.68 17.89
C GLU A 347 7.11 11.92 18.60
N ASP A 348 8.17 11.72 19.41
CA ASP A 348 8.84 12.77 20.17
C ASP A 348 10.19 13.16 19.52
N PRO A 349 10.35 14.41 19.04
CA PRO A 349 11.61 14.94 18.53
C PRO A 349 12.84 14.75 19.42
N GLU A 350 12.66 14.63 20.74
CA GLU A 350 13.77 14.36 21.68
C GLU A 350 14.24 12.89 21.65
N MET A 351 13.42 11.98 21.13
CA MET A 351 13.67 10.54 21.05
C MET A 351 13.54 10.00 19.62
N PRO A 352 14.22 10.61 18.62
CA PRO A 352 13.91 10.43 17.20
C PRO A 352 14.28 9.03 16.65
N THR A 353 15.02 8.23 17.42
CA THR A 353 15.46 6.89 17.02
C THR A 353 14.75 5.77 17.78
N ASP A 354 13.92 6.10 18.76
CA ASP A 354 13.33 5.12 19.65
C ASP A 354 12.04 4.56 19.05
N TYR A 355 11.74 3.30 19.37
CA TYR A 355 10.50 2.63 19.04
C TYR A 355 9.53 2.68 20.21
N MET A 356 8.26 2.92 19.88
CA MET A 356 7.14 2.72 20.79
C MET A 356 6.96 1.25 21.15
N SER A 357 6.64 0.97 22.41
CA SER A 357 6.35 -0.38 22.89
C SER A 357 4.92 -0.87 22.56
N THR A 358 4.31 -0.39 21.48
CA THR A 358 2.89 -0.69 21.15
C THR A 358 2.75 -1.88 20.20
N ARG A 359 3.74 -2.13 19.35
CA ARG A 359 3.78 -3.19 18.33
C ARG A 359 5.20 -3.74 18.22
N CYS A 360 5.33 -4.97 17.73
CA CYS A 360 6.62 -5.48 17.29
C CYS A 360 7.12 -4.61 16.12
N PRO A 361 8.35 -4.07 16.17
CA PRO A 361 8.90 -3.32 15.05
C PRO A 361 8.86 -4.12 13.75
N SER A 362 8.50 -3.48 12.64
CA SER A 362 8.33 -4.12 11.33
C SER A 362 8.58 -3.17 10.15
N TRP A 363 8.87 -3.74 8.98
CA TRP A 363 8.98 -3.01 7.70
C TRP A 363 7.59 -2.88 7.05
N CYS A 364 6.79 -1.94 7.57
CA CYS A 364 5.43 -1.69 7.08
C CYS A 364 5.43 -0.97 5.73
N ASP A 365 6.35 -0.03 5.55
CA ASP A 365 6.43 0.87 4.39
C ASP A 365 7.37 0.28 3.35
N ARG A 366 6.84 -0.01 2.15
CA ARG A 366 7.57 -0.79 1.14
C ARG A 366 7.41 -0.19 -0.25
N ILE A 367 8.40 -0.43 -1.10
CA ILE A 367 8.36 -0.14 -2.53
C ILE A 367 8.58 -1.44 -3.30
N LEU A 368 7.47 -2.03 -3.75
CA LEU A 368 7.46 -3.26 -4.52
C LEU A 368 7.22 -2.94 -5.99
N MET A 369 7.60 -3.86 -6.87
CA MET A 369 7.47 -3.64 -8.30
C MET A 369 7.05 -4.93 -9.01
N ALA A 370 6.33 -4.77 -10.11
CA ALA A 370 6.04 -5.88 -11.00
C ALA A 370 7.35 -6.41 -11.62
N PRO A 371 7.52 -7.72 -11.84
CA PRO A 371 8.73 -8.28 -12.43
C PRO A 371 9.15 -7.66 -13.78
N GLN A 372 8.19 -7.11 -14.53
CA GLN A 372 8.36 -6.40 -15.80
C GLN A 372 9.13 -5.08 -15.65
N ILE A 373 9.17 -4.49 -14.45
CA ILE A 373 9.90 -3.25 -14.20
C ILE A 373 11.39 -3.40 -14.49
N LYS A 374 11.96 -4.59 -14.24
CA LYS A 374 13.37 -4.91 -14.53
C LYS A 374 13.75 -4.71 -16.01
N ASP A 375 12.77 -4.82 -16.92
CA ASP A 375 12.98 -4.69 -18.35
C ASP A 375 13.08 -3.21 -18.77
N ILE A 376 12.47 -2.30 -17.99
CA ILE A 376 12.37 -0.88 -18.30
C ILE A 376 13.25 0.03 -17.44
N ILE A 377 13.92 -0.50 -16.42
CA ILE A 377 14.90 0.25 -15.60
C ILE A 377 16.33 -0.21 -15.86
N LYS A 378 17.30 0.62 -15.50
CA LYS A 378 18.72 0.25 -15.41
C LYS A 378 18.94 -0.62 -14.17
N SER A 379 19.58 -1.79 -14.35
CA SER A 379 19.69 -2.83 -13.32
C SER A 379 20.55 -2.45 -12.12
N ASP A 380 21.62 -1.68 -12.34
CA ASP A 380 22.72 -1.54 -11.36
C ASP A 380 22.78 -0.17 -10.67
N GLU A 381 21.85 0.74 -11.00
CA GLU A 381 21.80 2.09 -10.42
C GLU A 381 20.50 2.28 -9.66
N TRP A 382 20.51 1.82 -8.41
CA TRP A 382 19.40 1.96 -7.49
C TRP A 382 19.85 2.27 -6.07
N LYS A 383 18.96 2.88 -5.28
CA LYS A 383 19.14 3.06 -3.83
C LYS A 383 17.79 2.92 -3.15
N TYR A 384 17.69 2.00 -2.19
CA TYR A 384 16.47 1.72 -1.45
C TYR A 384 16.73 1.91 0.05
N ASP A 385 16.16 2.95 0.65
CA ASP A 385 16.62 3.44 1.95
C ASP A 385 15.54 4.27 2.66
N MET A 386 15.82 4.66 3.91
CA MET A 386 14.95 5.44 4.77
C MET A 386 15.32 6.94 4.71
N ILE A 387 14.32 7.82 4.80
CA ILE A 387 14.51 9.26 5.01
C ILE A 387 14.41 9.55 6.52
N GLY A 388 15.30 10.41 7.04
CA GLY A 388 15.24 10.83 8.44
C GLY A 388 15.57 9.74 9.45
N GLN A 389 16.56 8.87 9.19
CA GLN A 389 16.91 7.78 10.12
C GLN A 389 17.15 8.26 11.56
N THR A 390 17.73 9.45 11.74
CA THR A 390 18.00 10.09 13.04
C THR A 390 17.09 11.28 13.32
N VAL A 391 16.03 11.47 12.53
CA VAL A 391 15.08 12.59 12.62
C VAL A 391 13.70 12.04 13.01
N CYS A 392 12.96 12.77 13.84
CA CYS A 392 11.58 12.40 14.17
C CYS A 392 10.65 12.79 13.02
N MET A 393 10.19 11.79 12.27
CA MET A 393 9.34 11.96 11.08
C MET A 393 7.89 11.49 11.34
N GLY A 394 7.56 11.16 12.60
CA GLY A 394 6.35 10.44 12.99
C GLY A 394 6.62 8.99 13.39
N ASP A 395 5.56 8.24 13.69
CA ASP A 395 5.66 6.83 14.06
C ASP A 395 6.05 5.92 12.89
N HIS A 396 5.87 6.41 11.67
CA HIS A 396 6.44 5.87 10.45
C HIS A 396 7.54 6.80 9.92
N LYS A 397 8.63 6.21 9.42
CA LYS A 397 9.65 6.96 8.66
C LYS A 397 9.50 6.73 7.16
N PRO A 398 9.59 7.78 6.32
CA PRO A 398 9.45 7.63 4.88
C PRO A 398 10.52 6.69 4.29
N ILE A 399 10.10 5.85 3.36
CA ILE A 399 10.97 4.94 2.62
C ILE A 399 11.03 5.39 1.17
N TYR A 400 12.22 5.39 0.58
CA TYR A 400 12.43 5.81 -0.80
C TYR A 400 13.24 4.83 -1.63
N LEU A 401 12.94 4.81 -2.93
CA LEU A 401 13.67 4.10 -3.97
C LEU A 401 14.07 5.07 -5.06
N THR A 402 15.36 5.11 -5.40
CA THR A 402 15.83 5.74 -6.64
C THR A 402 16.15 4.68 -7.67
N VAL A 403 15.71 4.88 -8.92
CA VAL A 403 16.03 4.04 -10.08
C VAL A 403 16.14 4.90 -11.33
N HIS A 404 16.72 4.35 -12.40
CA HIS A 404 16.81 5.02 -13.70
C HIS A 404 15.87 4.34 -14.70
N LEU A 405 14.84 5.07 -15.16
CA LEU A 405 13.87 4.60 -16.14
C LEU A 405 14.43 4.80 -17.56
N LYS A 406 14.53 3.72 -18.32
CA LYS A 406 14.97 3.76 -19.72
C LYS A 406 13.87 4.39 -20.58
N PRO A 407 14.20 5.28 -21.53
CA PRO A 407 13.21 5.88 -22.40
C PRO A 407 12.78 4.92 -23.52
N ASN A 408 11.61 5.21 -24.12
CA ASN A 408 11.04 4.51 -25.27
C ASN A 408 11.00 2.98 -25.12
N LYS A 409 10.65 2.50 -23.92
CA LYS A 409 10.41 1.08 -23.67
C LYS A 409 8.95 0.74 -23.89
N GLU A 410 8.72 -0.18 -24.83
CA GLU A 410 7.40 -0.76 -25.05
C GLU A 410 6.94 -1.57 -23.83
N SER A 411 5.62 -1.61 -23.62
CA SER A 411 5.00 -2.40 -22.57
C SER A 411 5.28 -3.90 -22.78
N ALA A 412 5.57 -4.62 -21.69
CA ALA A 412 6.11 -5.98 -21.74
C ALA A 412 5.21 -7.04 -22.42
N ASN A 413 5.86 -8.13 -22.82
CA ASN A 413 5.35 -9.28 -23.57
C ASN A 413 4.08 -9.94 -22.97
N LYS A 414 3.03 -10.15 -23.78
CA LYS A 414 1.71 -10.68 -23.36
C LYS A 414 1.76 -12.02 -22.62
N THR A 415 2.75 -12.87 -22.88
CA THR A 415 2.90 -14.20 -22.26
C THR A 415 3.03 -14.15 -20.74
N ARG A 416 3.74 -13.14 -20.20
CA ARG A 416 4.02 -13.02 -18.75
C ARG A 416 2.78 -12.62 -17.93
N LEU A 417 1.78 -12.01 -18.57
CA LEU A 417 0.52 -11.64 -17.93
C LEU A 417 -0.32 -12.89 -17.59
N VAL A 418 -0.30 -13.91 -18.44
CA VAL A 418 -1.06 -15.16 -18.24
C VAL A 418 -0.50 -15.94 -17.05
N GLU A 419 0.83 -16.05 -16.94
CA GLU A 419 1.50 -16.70 -15.81
C GLU A 419 1.18 -15.97 -14.49
N THR A 420 1.25 -14.64 -14.51
CA THR A 420 0.92 -13.82 -13.32
C THR A 420 -0.52 -14.02 -12.87
N LEU A 421 -1.48 -14.04 -13.81
CA LEU A 421 -2.90 -14.30 -13.53
C LEU A 421 -3.13 -15.71 -12.96
N TYR A 422 -2.40 -16.72 -13.44
CA TYR A 422 -2.49 -18.07 -12.90
C TYR A 422 -1.99 -18.12 -11.44
N SER A 423 -0.83 -17.51 -11.16
CA SER A 423 -0.29 -17.44 -9.80
C SER A 423 -1.21 -16.67 -8.84
N LEU A 424 -1.81 -15.57 -9.30
CA LEU A 424 -2.81 -14.82 -8.53
C LEU A 424 -4.03 -15.68 -8.18
N LYS A 425 -4.59 -16.40 -9.16
CA LYS A 425 -5.74 -17.30 -8.93
C LYS A 425 -5.43 -18.40 -7.93
N THR A 426 -4.24 -18.99 -8.00
CA THR A 426 -3.80 -20.01 -7.04
C THR A 426 -3.77 -19.44 -5.62
N LEU A 427 -3.17 -18.25 -5.41
CA LEU A 427 -3.13 -17.59 -4.11
C LEU A 427 -4.52 -17.19 -3.59
N MET A 428 -5.42 -16.75 -4.48
CA MET A 428 -6.81 -16.45 -4.10
C MET A 428 -7.54 -17.72 -3.64
N ASN A 429 -7.39 -18.82 -4.37
CA ASN A 429 -8.02 -20.09 -4.01
C ASN A 429 -7.50 -20.62 -2.66
N GLU A 430 -6.20 -20.54 -2.40
CA GLU A 430 -5.63 -20.87 -1.08
C GLU A 430 -6.21 -19.99 0.03
N THR A 431 -6.43 -18.71 -0.26
CA THR A 431 -7.01 -17.77 0.70
C THR A 431 -8.48 -18.10 0.99
N LEU A 432 -9.27 -18.44 -0.04
CA LEU A 432 -10.69 -18.81 0.05
C LEU A 432 -10.93 -20.18 0.71
N VAL A 433 -10.09 -21.17 0.45
CA VAL A 433 -10.19 -22.49 1.10
C VAL A 433 -9.98 -22.35 2.61
N ASN A 434 -8.99 -21.55 3.02
CA ASN A 434 -8.80 -21.19 4.42
C ASN A 434 -9.99 -20.42 5.01
N GLU A 435 -10.83 -19.78 4.17
CA GLU A 435 -12.05 -19.12 4.62
C GLU A 435 -13.19 -20.02 5.03
N SER A 436 -13.45 -21.05 4.25
CA SER A 436 -14.47 -22.03 4.61
C SER A 436 -14.16 -22.66 5.98
N LEU A 437 -12.88 -22.86 6.29
CA LEU A 437 -12.36 -23.32 7.58
C LEU A 437 -12.45 -22.27 8.69
N TRP A 438 -12.11 -21.00 8.43
CA TRP A 438 -12.22 -19.97 9.49
C TRP A 438 -13.68 -19.64 9.81
N MET A 439 -14.54 -19.48 8.79
CA MET A 439 -15.98 -19.20 8.95
C MET A 439 -16.70 -20.32 9.70
N THR A 440 -16.30 -21.58 9.47
CA THR A 440 -16.84 -22.69 10.25
C THR A 440 -16.35 -22.65 11.70
N GLN A 441 -15.08 -22.32 11.96
CA GLN A 441 -14.55 -22.23 13.32
C GLN A 441 -15.10 -21.05 14.13
N SER A 442 -15.33 -19.88 13.51
CA SER A 442 -15.92 -18.72 14.18
C SER A 442 -17.42 -18.90 14.45
N ASN A 443 -18.15 -19.65 13.61
CA ASN A 443 -19.55 -20.01 13.86
C ASN A 443 -19.74 -21.10 14.93
N VAL A 444 -18.69 -21.87 15.26
CA VAL A 444 -18.75 -22.91 16.31
C VAL A 444 -18.56 -22.32 17.73
N ALA A 445 -18.11 -21.07 17.85
CA ALA A 445 -17.84 -20.42 19.14
C ALA A 445 -19.06 -19.70 19.78
N ASP A 446 -20.20 -19.61 19.10
CA ASP A 446 -21.38 -18.87 19.59
C ASP A 446 -22.54 -19.79 20.06
N GLY A 447 -22.16 -20.95 20.61
CA GLY A 447 -23.09 -21.98 21.08
C GLY A 447 -23.45 -21.87 22.57
N SER A 448 -23.85 -20.71 23.09
CA SER A 448 -24.39 -20.64 24.46
C SER A 448 -25.22 -19.39 24.79
N ILE A 449 -26.23 -19.03 23.99
CA ILE A 449 -27.34 -18.18 24.46
C ILE A 449 -28.65 -18.57 23.75
N PRO A 450 -29.67 -19.12 24.45
CA PRO A 450 -30.95 -19.44 23.82
C PRO A 450 -31.84 -18.19 23.76
N GLY A 451 -32.26 -17.79 22.55
CA GLY A 451 -33.38 -16.88 22.34
C GLY A 451 -33.08 -15.58 21.60
N LYS A 452 -32.73 -15.67 20.31
CA LYS A 452 -32.99 -14.62 19.30
C LYS A 452 -33.10 -15.30 17.93
N PRO A 453 -34.00 -14.87 17.02
CA PRO A 453 -34.10 -15.46 15.70
C PRO A 453 -32.88 -15.04 14.88
N ILE A 454 -32.04 -16.02 14.53
CA ILE A 454 -30.89 -15.87 13.65
C ILE A 454 -31.43 -15.79 12.21
N SER A 455 -31.05 -14.75 11.48
CA SER A 455 -31.20 -14.70 10.01
C SER A 455 -30.23 -15.74 9.42
N ASN A 456 -30.74 -16.93 9.17
CA ASN A 456 -29.99 -17.96 8.45
C ASN A 456 -30.04 -17.65 6.96
N SER A 457 -28.95 -17.14 6.37
CA SER A 457 -28.75 -17.25 4.93
C SER A 457 -28.36 -18.70 4.61
N HIS A 458 -29.33 -19.54 4.27
CA HIS A 458 -29.07 -20.89 3.79
C HIS A 458 -28.67 -20.86 2.32
N TYR A 459 -27.43 -21.26 2.01
CA TYR A 459 -27.02 -21.57 0.64
C TYR A 459 -27.50 -22.99 0.31
N VAL A 460 -28.34 -23.14 -0.72
CA VAL A 460 -28.74 -24.45 -1.23
C VAL A 460 -27.87 -24.79 -2.43
N ILE A 461 -27.18 -25.93 -2.37
CA ILE A 461 -26.50 -26.51 -3.53
C ILE A 461 -27.57 -27.08 -4.45
N VAL A 462 -27.82 -26.43 -5.58
CA VAL A 462 -28.68 -26.98 -6.64
C VAL A 462 -27.81 -27.65 -7.68
N LYS A 463 -28.01 -28.95 -7.86
CA LYS A 463 -27.36 -29.76 -8.89
C LYS A 463 -27.90 -29.33 -10.26
N ALA A 464 -27.03 -28.99 -11.21
CA ALA A 464 -27.46 -28.62 -12.56
C ALA A 464 -28.26 -29.77 -13.21
N ILE A 465 -29.51 -29.50 -13.57
CA ILE A 465 -30.31 -30.40 -14.40
C ILE A 465 -29.92 -30.10 -15.85
N SER A 466 -29.24 -31.03 -16.50
CA SER A 466 -28.94 -30.99 -17.93
C SER A 466 -30.22 -31.14 -18.75
N SER A 467 -30.66 -30.09 -19.43
CA SER A 467 -31.65 -30.20 -20.51
C SER A 467 -30.92 -30.47 -21.84
N ASN A 468 -30.83 -31.76 -22.19
CA ASN A 468 -30.41 -32.21 -23.51
C ASN A 468 -31.49 -31.88 -24.54
N LEU A 469 -31.16 -31.06 -25.53
CA LEU A 469 -31.88 -31.03 -26.82
C LEU A 469 -31.01 -31.75 -27.85
N ASN A 470 -31.55 -32.86 -28.35
CA ASN A 470 -30.94 -33.81 -29.28
C ASN A 470 -30.59 -33.19 -30.64
N VAL A 471 -29.38 -33.46 -31.14
CA VAL A 471 -29.06 -33.50 -32.57
C VAL A 471 -28.26 -34.79 -32.84
N PRO A 472 -28.60 -35.61 -33.86
CA PRO A 472 -28.01 -36.95 -34.02
C PRO A 472 -26.74 -36.99 -34.90
N ASN A 473 -25.85 -37.93 -34.52
CA ASN A 473 -24.83 -38.69 -35.29
C ASN A 473 -23.63 -37.95 -35.90
N GLU A 474 -22.41 -38.26 -35.42
CA GLU A 474 -21.51 -39.30 -35.98
C GLU A 474 -20.24 -39.46 -35.12
N ASP A 475 -19.70 -40.68 -35.12
CA ASP A 475 -18.71 -41.26 -34.21
C ASP A 475 -17.31 -40.64 -34.25
N THR A 476 -16.67 -40.47 -33.08
CA THR A 476 -15.39 -41.11 -32.71
C THR A 476 -14.94 -40.72 -31.28
N CYS A 477 -14.63 -41.73 -30.47
CA CYS A 477 -14.08 -41.64 -29.11
C CYS A 477 -12.61 -41.15 -29.11
N VAL A 478 -12.23 -40.30 -28.14
CA VAL A 478 -11.31 -40.61 -27.00
C VAL A 478 -11.15 -39.35 -26.08
N GLY A 479 -11.54 -39.50 -24.80
CA GLY A 479 -10.88 -38.87 -23.64
C GLY A 479 -11.25 -37.43 -23.20
N LYS A 480 -12.36 -37.24 -22.47
CA LYS A 480 -12.62 -36.02 -21.66
C LYS A 480 -12.07 -36.16 -20.23
N LEU A 481 -11.31 -35.17 -19.77
CA LEU A 481 -11.21 -34.80 -18.35
C LEU A 481 -12.24 -33.69 -18.11
N GLU A 482 -13.26 -33.94 -17.29
CA GLU A 482 -14.21 -32.93 -16.82
C GLU A 482 -13.70 -32.36 -15.49
N THR A 483 -13.47 -31.04 -15.45
CA THR A 483 -13.29 -30.27 -14.21
C THR A 483 -14.61 -29.56 -13.89
N ASP A 484 -15.33 -30.04 -12.88
CA ASP A 484 -16.54 -29.43 -12.33
C ASP A 484 -16.18 -28.10 -11.63
N GLY A 485 -16.60 -26.98 -12.20
CA GLY A 485 -16.55 -25.65 -11.58
C GLY A 485 -17.96 -25.13 -11.34
N GLY A 486 -18.48 -25.33 -10.12
CA GLY A 486 -19.77 -24.76 -9.70
C GLY A 486 -19.66 -23.25 -9.41
N VAL A 487 -20.61 -22.47 -9.93
CA VAL A 487 -20.73 -21.01 -9.69
C VAL A 487 -21.76 -20.76 -8.59
N LEU A 488 -21.39 -19.99 -7.57
CA LEU A 488 -22.30 -19.51 -6.52
C LEU A 488 -23.01 -18.23 -7.00
N LEU A 489 -24.34 -18.24 -7.05
CA LEU A 489 -25.15 -17.02 -7.26
C LEU A 489 -26.02 -16.76 -6.03
N LYS A 490 -26.08 -15.48 -5.63
CA LYS A 490 -26.88 -14.99 -4.50
C LYS A 490 -28.26 -14.58 -5.00
N GLU A 491 -29.31 -15.19 -4.48
CA GLU A 491 -30.68 -14.70 -4.65
C GLU A 491 -30.87 -13.45 -3.78
N THR A 492 -31.37 -12.38 -4.39
CA THR A 492 -31.85 -11.19 -3.67
C THR A 492 -33.36 -11.28 -3.68
N THR A 493 -33.98 -11.51 -2.52
CA THR A 493 -35.43 -11.35 -2.37
C THR A 493 -35.74 -9.86 -2.20
N VAL A 494 -36.75 -9.38 -2.94
CA VAL A 494 -37.23 -7.99 -3.00
C VAL A 494 -37.75 -7.49 -1.67
#